data_AF-A0A452ZRR3-F1
#
_entry.id   AF-A0A452ZRR3-F1
#
_cell.length_a   1.000
_cell.length_b   1.000
_cell.length_c   1.000
_cell.angle_alpha   90.00
_cell.angle_beta   90.00
_cell.angle_gamma   90.00
#
_symmetry.space_group_name_H-M   'P 1'
#
loop_
_entity.id
_entity.type
_entity.pdbx_description
1 polymer ?
#
loop_
_entity_poly.entity_id
_entity_poly.type
_entity_poly.pdbx_seq_one_letter_code
_entity_poly.pdbx_strand_id
1 'polypeptide(L)'
;MFDVHVFSSQTQAWNSKVALLSLSESENKFFCRHDTCKQITIGSSLGWVDLLRGILVVHKVFDEYPVIKYIPFPESRPFSPDKEESDAPQYFRDVACCNNMIKFVHIESHDPCCTGNKDWKATTWNRKLSWGDWRQRFTVKVDDISVDQSYSALLPELWDSETGKLDLKKLNFYTPTLSMCDDDFLYVMSKVNDEDDKAWVITVDMKHEVVQAVAPFSAGDMDFLPMYCPCSFPKYLNMTPGDPPFFPVV
;
A
#
# COMPACT_ATOMS: atom_id res chain seq x y z
N MET A 1 4.74 2.70 28.78
CA MET A 1 5.75 3.75 28.51
C MET A 1 6.50 3.33 27.26
N PHE A 2 6.74 4.24 26.32
CA PHE A 2 7.44 3.92 25.07
C PHE A 2 8.73 4.72 25.01
N ASP A 3 9.81 4.04 24.67
CA ASP A 3 11.10 4.66 24.48
C ASP A 3 11.40 4.78 22.99
N VAL A 4 11.83 5.98 22.59
CA VAL A 4 12.29 6.26 21.23
C VAL A 4 13.81 6.28 21.27
N HIS A 5 14.41 5.34 20.56
CA HIS A 5 15.85 5.23 20.40
C HIS A 5 16.28 5.87 19.08
N VAL A 6 17.19 6.84 19.15
CA VAL A 6 17.72 7.55 17.99
C VAL A 6 19.23 7.37 17.95
N PHE A 7 19.74 6.87 16.82
CA PHE A 7 21.18 6.79 16.57
C PHE A 7 21.69 8.08 15.94
N SER A 8 22.79 8.62 16.48
CA SER A 8 23.50 9.75 15.90
C SER A 8 24.78 9.28 15.23
N SER A 9 24.92 9.52 13.94
CA SER A 9 26.16 9.22 13.19
C SER A 9 27.31 10.15 13.56
N GLN A 10 27.03 11.35 14.08
CA GLN A 10 28.08 12.30 14.50
C GLN A 10 28.75 11.86 15.79
N THR A 11 27.96 11.38 16.75
CA THR A 11 28.46 10.94 18.07
C THR A 11 28.66 9.43 18.13
N GLN A 12 28.26 8.69 17.08
CA GLN A 12 28.31 7.22 17.00
C GLN A 12 27.66 6.55 18.21
N ALA A 13 26.55 7.12 18.71
CA ALA A 13 25.90 6.68 19.94
C ALA A 13 24.37 6.70 19.82
N TRP A 14 23.74 5.82 20.59
CA TRP A 14 22.29 5.78 20.77
C TRP A 14 21.88 6.73 21.90
N ASN A 15 20.80 7.47 21.67
CA ASN A 15 20.10 8.25 22.69
C ASN A 15 18.67 7.69 22.82
N SER A 16 18.20 7.58 24.06
CA SER A 16 16.88 7.04 24.40
C SER A 16 16.05 8.15 25.04
N LYS A 17 14.84 8.36 24.54
CA LYS A 17 13.91 9.38 25.06
C LYS A 17 12.57 8.75 25.34
N VAL A 18 11.96 9.13 26.47
CA VAL A 18 10.59 8.71 26.78
C VAL A 18 9.62 9.50 25.90
N ALA A 19 8.77 8.80 25.17
CA ALA A 19 7.78 9.44 24.32
C ALA A 19 6.45 9.67 25.05
N LEU A 20 5.86 10.83 24.77
CA LEU A 20 4.53 11.20 25.27
C LEU A 20 3.46 10.53 24.41
N LEU A 21 2.56 9.80 25.06
CA LEU A 21 1.39 9.19 24.41
C LEU A 21 0.24 10.19 24.37
N SER A 22 -0.24 10.51 23.18
CA SER A 22 -1.45 11.31 22.97
C SER A 22 -2.53 10.44 22.35
N LEU A 23 -3.23 9.65 23.18
CA LEU A 23 -4.27 8.71 22.78
C LEU A 23 -5.53 8.93 23.62
N SER A 24 -6.70 8.84 22.98
CA SER A 24 -7.99 8.68 23.64
C SER A 24 -8.22 7.22 24.09
N GLU A 25 -9.22 6.98 24.93
CA GLU A 25 -9.53 5.63 25.44
C GLU A 25 -9.90 4.64 24.32
N SER A 26 -10.59 5.10 23.27
CA SER A 26 -10.94 4.25 22.12
C SER A 26 -9.71 3.89 21.30
N GLU A 27 -8.80 4.84 21.08
CA GLU A 27 -7.54 4.62 20.35
C GLU A 27 -6.60 3.67 21.11
N ASN A 28 -6.63 3.70 22.45
CA ASN A 28 -5.80 2.83 23.29
C ASN A 28 -6.05 1.34 23.02
N LYS A 29 -7.30 0.95 22.68
CA LYS A 29 -7.62 -0.45 22.35
C LYS A 29 -6.93 -0.92 21.08
N PHE A 30 -6.93 -0.08 20.04
CA PHE A 30 -6.26 -0.40 18.77
C PHE A 30 -4.74 -0.35 18.91
N PHE A 31 -4.26 0.62 19.69
CA PHE A 31 -2.85 0.79 20.01
C PHE A 31 -2.24 -0.46 20.68
N CYS A 32 -2.90 -1.04 21.68
CA CYS A 32 -2.39 -2.22 22.40
C CYS A 32 -2.28 -3.49 21.56
N ARG A 33 -2.99 -3.56 20.41
CA ARG A 33 -2.96 -4.70 19.49
C ARG A 33 -2.26 -4.37 18.18
N HIS A 34 -1.59 -3.22 18.10
CA HIS A 34 -0.95 -2.76 16.88
C HIS A 34 0.20 -3.69 16.47
N ASP A 35 0.13 -4.23 15.26
CA ASP A 35 1.16 -5.06 14.67
C ASP A 35 1.72 -4.38 13.41
N THR A 36 3.00 -4.02 13.47
CA THR A 36 3.60 -3.22 12.40
C THR A 36 3.98 -4.11 11.22
N CYS A 37 3.45 -3.77 10.05
CA CYS A 37 3.80 -4.42 8.79
C CYS A 37 4.64 -3.53 7.85
N LYS A 38 4.62 -2.21 8.01
CA LYS A 38 5.31 -1.26 7.12
C LYS A 38 5.72 0.01 7.86
N GLN A 39 6.79 0.66 7.40
CA GLN A 39 7.22 1.97 7.89
C GLN A 39 7.10 3.02 6.78
N ILE A 40 6.67 4.23 7.14
CA ILE A 40 6.62 5.40 6.26
C ILE A 40 7.30 6.61 6.91
N THR A 41 7.84 7.49 6.07
CA THR A 41 8.38 8.79 6.52
C THR A 41 7.40 9.89 6.15
N ILE A 42 7.04 10.73 7.13
CA ILE A 42 6.09 11.84 6.96
C ILE A 42 6.81 13.13 7.36
N GLY A 43 7.55 13.71 6.43
CA GLY A 43 8.43 14.84 6.70
C GLY A 43 9.55 14.45 7.65
N SER A 44 9.59 15.07 8.84
CA SER A 44 10.53 14.72 9.92
C SER A 44 9.96 13.72 10.93
N SER A 45 8.77 13.17 10.67
CA SER A 45 8.11 12.18 11.52
C SER A 45 8.23 10.78 10.92
N LEU A 46 8.15 9.77 11.77
CA LEU A 46 8.13 8.36 11.37
C LEU A 46 6.77 7.74 11.67
N GLY A 47 6.25 6.96 10.73
CA GLY A 47 4.98 6.25 10.85
C GLY A 47 5.21 4.73 10.80
N TRP A 48 4.68 4.02 11.79
CA TRP A 48 4.57 2.56 11.81
C TRP A 48 3.15 2.19 11.45
N VAL A 49 2.98 1.42 10.39
CA VAL A 49 1.68 1.08 9.81
C VAL A 49 1.29 -0.34 10.22
N ASP A 50 0.09 -0.47 10.77
CA ASP A 50 -0.69 -1.70 10.88
C ASP A 50 -1.86 -1.55 9.90
N LEU A 51 -1.88 -2.32 8.80
CA LEU A 51 -2.88 -2.17 7.74
C LEU A 51 -4.31 -2.50 8.18
N LEU A 52 -4.51 -3.19 9.28
CA LEU A 52 -5.84 -3.46 9.85
C LEU A 52 -6.31 -2.31 10.74
N ARG A 53 -5.40 -1.78 11.57
CA ARG A 53 -5.75 -0.88 12.67
C ARG A 53 -5.53 0.59 12.33
N GLY A 54 -4.34 0.96 11.87
CA GLY A 54 -3.98 2.35 11.62
C GLY A 54 -2.48 2.61 11.60
N ILE A 55 -2.10 3.84 11.95
CA ILE A 55 -0.71 4.30 11.88
C ILE A 55 -0.30 4.91 13.21
N LEU A 56 0.80 4.43 13.79
CA LEU A 56 1.50 5.08 14.88
C LEU A 56 2.52 6.08 14.33
N VAL A 57 2.29 7.37 14.59
CA VAL A 57 3.19 8.43 14.13
C VAL A 57 3.96 9.02 15.29
N VAL A 58 5.27 8.83 15.28
CA VAL A 58 6.21 9.50 16.19
C VAL A 58 6.58 10.85 15.58
N HIS A 59 6.05 11.91 16.18
CA HIS A 59 6.37 13.29 15.84
C HIS A 59 7.59 13.76 16.62
N LYS A 60 8.30 14.73 16.03
CA LYS A 60 9.37 15.46 16.73
C LYS A 60 10.43 14.50 17.29
N VAL A 61 10.84 13.52 16.47
CA VAL A 61 11.74 12.42 16.86
C VAL A 61 13.05 12.94 17.48
N PHE A 62 13.50 14.13 17.06
CA PHE A 62 14.73 14.75 17.56
C PHE A 62 14.54 15.70 18.75
N ASP A 63 13.31 16.08 19.11
CA ASP A 63 13.02 16.94 20.25
C ASP A 63 13.25 16.19 21.57
N GLU A 64 13.33 16.91 22.69
CA GLU A 64 13.51 16.32 24.03
C GLU A 64 12.35 15.37 24.41
N TYR A 65 11.13 15.72 23.98
CA TYR A 65 9.91 14.96 24.26
C TYR A 65 9.22 14.56 22.94
N PRO A 66 9.60 13.43 22.32
CA PRO A 66 8.89 12.94 21.14
C PRO A 66 7.45 12.59 21.50
N VAL A 67 6.53 12.77 20.54
CA VAL A 67 5.09 12.54 20.76
C VAL A 67 4.58 11.45 19.85
N ILE A 68 3.98 10.41 20.42
CA ILE A 68 3.31 9.36 19.67
C ILE A 68 1.83 9.73 19.52
N LYS A 69 1.38 9.74 18.27
CA LYS A 69 -0.03 9.92 17.91
C LYS A 69 -0.51 8.70 17.14
N TYR A 70 -1.77 8.33 17.35
CA TYR A 70 -2.43 7.32 16.54
C TYR A 70 -3.26 7.98 15.43
N ILE A 71 -3.26 7.36 14.26
CA ILE A 71 -4.10 7.74 13.13
C ILE A 71 -4.93 6.50 12.76
N PRO A 72 -6.23 6.46 13.11
CA PRO A 72 -7.11 5.39 12.63
C PRO A 72 -7.31 5.53 11.12
N PHE A 73 -7.51 4.43 10.41
CA PHE A 73 -7.93 4.47 9.00
C PHE A 73 -9.36 4.99 8.84
N PRO A 74 -9.75 5.47 7.64
CA PRO A 74 -11.13 5.82 7.34
C PRO A 74 -12.08 4.65 7.67
N GLU A 75 -13.19 4.94 8.34
CA GLU A 75 -14.23 3.94 8.61
C GLU A 75 -14.86 3.48 7.29
N SER A 76 -14.46 2.29 6.82
CA SER A 76 -15.14 1.61 5.71
C SER A 76 -15.91 0.38 6.20
N ARG A 77 -15.49 -0.23 7.32
CA ARG A 77 -16.22 -1.23 8.11
C ARG A 77 -15.84 -1.07 9.58
N PRO A 78 -16.73 -1.36 10.54
CA PRO A 78 -16.34 -1.47 11.94
C PRO A 78 -15.37 -2.65 12.07
N PHE A 79 -14.06 -2.36 12.07
CA PHE A 79 -13.05 -3.34 12.40
C PHE A 79 -13.28 -3.73 13.86
N SER A 80 -13.77 -4.94 14.08
CA SER A 80 -13.86 -5.50 15.42
C SER A 80 -12.45 -5.93 15.81
N PRO A 81 -11.81 -5.33 16.82
CA PRO A 81 -10.48 -5.75 17.24
C PRO A 81 -10.43 -7.22 17.67
N ASP A 82 -11.59 -7.82 17.98
CA ASP A 82 -11.76 -9.21 18.41
C ASP A 82 -12.07 -10.20 17.27
N LYS A 83 -12.19 -9.75 16.02
CA LYS A 83 -12.32 -10.65 14.86
C LYS A 83 -10.96 -10.78 14.19
N GLU A 84 -10.43 -11.99 14.16
CA GLU A 84 -9.32 -12.33 13.26
C GLU A 84 -9.85 -12.31 11.83
N GLU A 85 -9.26 -11.47 10.99
CA GLU A 85 -9.53 -11.53 9.56
C GLU A 85 -8.81 -12.75 8.98
N SER A 86 -9.51 -13.51 8.14
CA SER A 86 -8.98 -14.72 7.53
C SER A 86 -7.88 -14.41 6.51
N ASP A 87 -7.96 -13.23 5.88
CA ASP A 87 -7.06 -12.84 4.79
C ASP A 87 -6.05 -11.80 5.29
N ALA A 88 -4.83 -11.91 4.77
CA ALA A 88 -3.77 -10.97 5.11
C ALA A 88 -4.15 -9.55 4.60
N PRO A 89 -4.03 -8.49 5.43
CA PRO A 89 -4.47 -7.14 5.07
C PRO A 89 -3.78 -6.54 3.86
N GLN A 90 -2.59 -7.06 3.53
CA GLN A 90 -1.84 -6.69 2.35
C GLN A 90 -2.56 -7.08 1.05
N TYR A 91 -3.54 -7.98 1.10
CA TYR A 91 -4.36 -8.35 -0.06
C TYR A 91 -5.45 -7.33 -0.41
N PHE A 92 -5.66 -6.31 0.41
CA PHE A 92 -6.72 -5.34 0.13
C PHE A 92 -6.42 -3.94 0.63
N ARG A 93 -5.30 -3.71 1.31
CA ARG A 93 -4.90 -2.39 1.80
C ARG A 93 -3.43 -2.11 1.57
N ASP A 94 -3.13 -0.84 1.32
CA ASP A 94 -1.77 -0.32 1.35
C ASP A 94 -1.75 1.12 1.86
N VAL A 95 -0.59 1.53 2.37
CA VAL A 95 -0.30 2.89 2.79
C VAL A 95 1.02 3.34 2.16
N ALA A 96 0.99 4.53 1.57
CA ALA A 96 2.19 5.20 1.08
C ALA A 96 2.29 6.60 1.67
N CYS A 97 3.45 7.24 1.54
CA CYS A 97 3.58 8.66 1.82
C CYS A 97 4.37 9.34 0.71
N CYS A 98 3.80 10.42 0.18
CA CYS A 98 4.46 11.29 -0.79
C CYS A 98 4.32 12.74 -0.34
N ASN A 99 5.41 13.51 -0.33
CA ASN A 99 5.39 14.95 -0.01
C ASN A 99 4.62 15.30 1.28
N ASN A 100 4.83 14.52 2.35
CA ASN A 100 4.14 14.63 3.65
C ASN A 100 2.62 14.38 3.61
N MET A 101 2.12 13.85 2.50
CA MET A 101 0.76 13.35 2.35
C MET A 101 0.75 11.85 2.56
N ILE A 102 0.02 11.38 3.55
CA ILE A 102 -0.25 9.97 3.72
C ILE A 102 -1.34 9.60 2.72
N LYS A 103 -1.11 8.53 1.95
CA LYS A 103 -2.08 7.92 1.04
C LYS A 103 -2.48 6.57 1.62
N PHE A 104 -3.74 6.22 1.52
CA PHE A 104 -4.30 4.94 1.92
C PHE A 104 -5.21 4.41 0.83
N VAL A 105 -5.17 3.11 0.58
CA VAL A 105 -6.08 2.42 -0.33
C VAL A 105 -6.75 1.27 0.38
N HIS A 106 -8.01 1.04 0.05
CA HIS A 106 -8.77 -0.12 0.47
C HIS A 106 -9.51 -0.66 -0.75
N ILE A 107 -9.40 -1.97 -0.96
CA ILE A 107 -10.09 -2.69 -2.03
C ILE A 107 -11.16 -3.55 -1.41
N GLU A 108 -12.40 -3.27 -1.78
CA GLU A 108 -13.54 -4.09 -1.40
C GLU A 108 -13.77 -5.12 -2.51
N SER A 109 -13.71 -6.40 -2.17
CA SER A 109 -14.16 -7.51 -3.01
C SER A 109 -15.43 -8.14 -2.43
N HIS A 110 -16.34 -8.58 -3.30
CA HIS A 110 -17.53 -9.32 -2.89
C HIS A 110 -17.24 -10.79 -2.55
N ASP A 111 -16.09 -11.33 -2.98
CA ASP A 111 -15.62 -12.66 -2.63
C ASP A 111 -14.09 -12.73 -2.72
N PRO A 112 -13.36 -12.71 -1.60
CA PRO A 112 -11.89 -12.83 -1.61
C PRO A 112 -11.42 -14.27 -1.88
N CYS A 113 -12.29 -15.28 -1.76
CA CYS A 113 -11.91 -16.70 -1.80
C CYS A 113 -12.44 -17.48 -3.00
N CYS A 114 -13.40 -16.96 -3.78
CA CYS A 114 -13.99 -17.72 -4.88
C CYS A 114 -13.71 -17.08 -6.25
N THR A 115 -13.27 -17.95 -7.16
CA THR A 115 -12.91 -17.74 -8.56
C THR A 115 -14.04 -17.22 -9.48
N GLY A 116 -15.17 -16.78 -8.93
CA GLY A 116 -16.42 -16.58 -9.69
C GLY A 116 -16.84 -15.13 -9.92
N ASN A 117 -16.61 -14.21 -8.98
CA ASN A 117 -17.03 -12.81 -9.16
C ASN A 117 -15.97 -11.82 -8.68
N LYS A 118 -15.11 -11.42 -9.62
CA LYS A 118 -13.95 -10.54 -9.42
C LYS A 118 -14.34 -9.05 -9.43
N ASP A 119 -15.57 -8.76 -8.98
CA ASP A 119 -16.09 -7.40 -8.81
C ASP A 119 -15.40 -6.75 -7.61
N TRP A 120 -14.33 -6.01 -7.90
CA TRP A 120 -13.60 -5.25 -6.90
C TRP A 120 -13.77 -3.74 -7.09
N LYS A 121 -13.67 -3.02 -5.97
CA LYS A 121 -13.76 -1.55 -5.91
C LYS A 121 -12.62 -1.02 -5.05
N ALA A 122 -11.73 -0.25 -5.66
CA ALA A 122 -10.63 0.42 -4.99
C ALA A 122 -11.05 1.83 -4.57
N THR A 123 -10.88 2.17 -3.30
CA THR A 123 -11.05 3.55 -2.81
C THR A 123 -9.74 4.05 -2.24
N THR A 124 -9.40 5.30 -2.53
CA THR A 124 -8.19 5.97 -2.05
C THR A 124 -8.54 7.14 -1.16
N TRP A 125 -7.71 7.37 -0.14
CA TRP A 125 -7.81 8.49 0.79
C TRP A 125 -6.45 9.13 1.01
N ASN A 126 -6.48 10.44 1.23
CA ASN A 126 -5.32 11.24 1.55
C ASN A 126 -5.48 11.91 2.92
N ARG A 127 -4.38 12.03 3.65
CA ARG A 127 -4.32 12.73 4.93
C ARG A 127 -3.00 13.46 5.10
N LYS A 128 -3.08 14.73 5.53
CA LYS A 128 -1.95 15.44 6.14
C LYS A 128 -2.08 15.42 7.65
N LEU A 129 -0.94 15.43 8.34
CA LEU A 129 -0.89 15.58 9.80
C LEU A 129 -1.56 16.89 10.27
N SER A 130 -1.60 17.92 9.43
CA SER A 130 -2.22 19.22 9.71
C SER A 130 -3.74 19.26 9.61
N TRP A 131 -4.38 18.29 8.95
CA TRP A 131 -5.83 18.34 8.67
C TRP A 131 -6.67 17.69 9.76
N GLY A 132 -6.12 16.69 10.46
CA GLY A 132 -6.83 15.96 11.50
C GLY A 132 -7.81 14.91 10.97
N ASP A 133 -8.19 14.94 9.69
CA ASP A 133 -9.13 14.03 9.02
C ASP A 133 -8.54 13.33 7.78
N TRP A 134 -9.14 12.21 7.38
CA TRP A 134 -8.89 11.57 6.08
C TRP A 134 -9.85 12.14 5.05
N ARG A 135 -9.35 12.36 3.83
CA ARG A 135 -10.15 12.84 2.70
C ARG A 135 -10.18 11.80 1.62
N GLN A 136 -11.36 11.29 1.29
CA GLN A 136 -11.54 10.41 0.15
C GLN A 136 -11.16 11.15 -1.14
N ARG A 137 -10.47 10.45 -2.03
CA ARG A 137 -9.94 11.00 -3.28
C ARG A 137 -10.68 10.41 -4.47
N PHE A 138 -10.49 9.11 -4.70
CA PHE A 138 -11.09 8.39 -5.82
C PHE A 138 -11.70 7.07 -5.36
N THR A 139 -12.76 6.67 -6.04
CA THR A 139 -13.38 5.35 -5.90
C THR A 139 -13.59 4.82 -7.30
N VAL A 140 -12.91 3.73 -7.64
CA VAL A 140 -12.92 3.14 -8.98
C VAL A 140 -13.38 1.70 -8.86
N LYS A 141 -14.37 1.31 -9.64
CA LYS A 141 -14.79 -0.08 -9.80
C LYS A 141 -14.08 -0.67 -10.99
N VAL A 142 -13.81 -1.97 -10.95
CA VAL A 142 -13.17 -2.67 -12.06
C VAL A 142 -13.89 -2.47 -13.41
N ASP A 143 -15.23 -2.38 -13.40
CA ASP A 143 -16.07 -2.12 -14.58
C ASP A 143 -15.80 -0.79 -15.28
N ASP A 144 -15.43 0.23 -14.50
CA ASP A 144 -15.29 1.59 -15.00
C ASP A 144 -13.89 1.82 -15.60
N ILE A 145 -12.95 0.87 -15.38
CA ILE A 145 -11.57 0.99 -15.84
C ILE A 145 -11.46 0.68 -17.33
N SER A 146 -11.01 1.67 -18.09
CA SER A 146 -10.74 1.53 -19.51
C SER A 146 -9.38 0.88 -19.76
N VAL A 147 -9.34 -0.12 -20.63
CA VAL A 147 -8.10 -0.80 -21.07
C VAL A 147 -7.87 -0.59 -22.55
N ASP A 148 -6.68 -0.10 -22.90
CA ASP A 148 -6.28 0.06 -24.30
C ASP A 148 -6.06 -1.30 -24.98
N GLN A 149 -6.53 -1.43 -26.22
CA GLN A 149 -6.43 -2.68 -26.99
C GLN A 149 -4.99 -3.07 -27.34
N SER A 150 -4.04 -2.14 -27.29
CA SER A 150 -2.61 -2.41 -27.47
C SER A 150 -2.07 -3.43 -26.47
N TYR A 151 -2.72 -3.61 -25.30
CA TYR A 151 -2.35 -4.61 -24.31
C TYR A 151 -2.81 -6.04 -24.65
N SER A 152 -3.57 -6.24 -25.74
CA SER A 152 -4.12 -7.56 -26.10
C SER A 152 -3.06 -8.65 -26.29
N ALA A 153 -1.86 -8.29 -26.78
CA ALA A 153 -0.74 -9.23 -26.90
C ALA A 153 -0.13 -9.64 -25.54
N LEU A 154 -0.19 -8.76 -24.53
CA LEU A 154 0.31 -9.03 -23.17
C LEU A 154 -0.73 -9.73 -22.29
N LEU A 155 -2.00 -9.52 -22.59
CA LEU A 155 -3.17 -9.97 -21.84
C LEU A 155 -4.18 -10.72 -22.74
N PRO A 156 -3.76 -11.74 -23.51
CA PRO A 156 -4.65 -12.41 -24.47
C PRO A 156 -5.83 -13.10 -23.78
N GLU A 157 -5.61 -13.58 -22.56
CA GLU A 157 -6.62 -14.28 -21.75
C GLU A 157 -7.77 -13.36 -21.31
N LEU A 158 -7.52 -12.04 -21.27
CA LEU A 158 -8.55 -11.07 -20.91
C LEU A 158 -9.47 -10.75 -22.08
N TRP A 159 -9.13 -11.16 -23.31
CA TRP A 159 -9.92 -10.88 -24.49
C TRP A 159 -11.29 -11.52 -24.40
N ASP A 160 -12.33 -10.70 -24.50
CA ASP A 160 -13.71 -11.14 -24.64
C ASP A 160 -14.12 -11.05 -26.11
N SER A 161 -14.44 -12.21 -26.69
CA SER A 161 -14.88 -12.33 -28.08
C SER A 161 -16.25 -11.72 -28.35
N GLU A 162 -17.12 -11.62 -27.34
CA GLU A 162 -18.46 -11.07 -27.48
C GLU A 162 -18.44 -9.55 -27.50
N THR A 163 -17.67 -8.95 -26.59
CA THR A 163 -17.56 -7.48 -26.48
C THR A 163 -16.45 -6.88 -27.34
N GLY A 164 -15.49 -7.69 -27.79
CA GLY A 164 -14.32 -7.24 -28.56
C GLY A 164 -13.37 -6.37 -27.75
N LYS A 165 -13.30 -6.59 -26.43
CA LYS A 165 -12.53 -5.79 -25.47
C LYS A 165 -11.80 -6.67 -24.46
N LEU A 166 -10.80 -6.08 -23.81
CA LEU A 166 -10.14 -6.72 -22.66
C LEU A 166 -10.99 -6.50 -21.41
N ASP A 167 -11.29 -7.59 -20.72
CA ASP A 167 -12.07 -7.58 -19.49
C ASP A 167 -11.17 -7.85 -18.28
N LEU A 168 -10.98 -6.81 -17.45
CA LEU A 168 -10.20 -6.89 -16.21
C LEU A 168 -10.84 -7.78 -15.16
N LYS A 169 -12.15 -8.06 -15.25
CA LYS A 169 -12.81 -9.02 -14.35
C LYS A 169 -12.32 -10.43 -14.56
N LYS A 170 -11.52 -10.73 -15.57
CA LYS A 170 -10.88 -12.04 -15.69
C LYS A 170 -9.66 -12.19 -14.80
N LEU A 171 -9.18 -11.12 -14.16
CA LEU A 171 -8.03 -11.16 -13.26
C LEU A 171 -8.41 -11.39 -11.80
N ASN A 172 -7.67 -12.29 -11.15
CA ASN A 172 -7.58 -12.39 -9.70
C ASN A 172 -6.72 -11.25 -9.16
N PHE A 173 -7.29 -10.50 -8.24
CA PHE A 173 -6.62 -9.41 -7.55
C PHE A 173 -5.87 -9.94 -6.33
N TYR A 174 -4.61 -9.51 -6.13
CA TYR A 174 -3.84 -9.85 -4.93
C TYR A 174 -3.42 -8.61 -4.16
N THR A 175 -2.27 -8.01 -4.47
CA THR A 175 -1.72 -6.94 -3.65
C THR A 175 -1.90 -5.58 -4.32
N PRO A 176 -2.56 -4.61 -3.67
CA PRO A 176 -2.47 -3.22 -4.08
C PRO A 176 -1.16 -2.63 -3.57
N THR A 177 -0.56 -1.75 -4.36
CA THR A 177 0.53 -0.89 -3.91
C THR A 177 0.31 0.53 -4.41
N LEU A 178 0.31 1.48 -3.50
CA LEU A 178 0.19 2.89 -3.84
C LEU A 178 1.54 3.44 -4.32
N SER A 179 1.48 4.33 -5.31
CA SER A 179 2.67 5.07 -5.71
C SER A 179 3.21 5.96 -4.60
N MET A 180 4.54 5.95 -4.46
CA MET A 180 5.31 6.86 -3.60
C MET A 180 5.52 8.25 -4.24
N CYS A 181 5.10 8.45 -5.48
CA CYS A 181 5.22 9.70 -6.21
C CYS A 181 3.94 10.55 -6.09
N ASP A 182 3.99 11.80 -6.54
CA ASP A 182 2.84 12.72 -6.54
C ASP A 182 1.93 12.46 -7.75
N ASP A 183 1.47 11.22 -7.86
CA ASP A 183 0.50 10.74 -8.84
C ASP A 183 -0.70 10.09 -8.12
N ASP A 184 -1.68 9.64 -8.90
CA ASP A 184 -2.85 8.92 -8.40
C ASP A 184 -2.84 7.46 -8.90
N PHE A 185 -1.65 6.85 -9.01
CA PHE A 185 -1.49 5.49 -9.53
C PHE A 185 -1.61 4.42 -8.44
N LEU A 186 -2.32 3.35 -8.79
CA LEU A 186 -2.43 2.12 -8.04
C LEU A 186 -1.79 0.99 -8.84
N TYR A 187 -0.76 0.37 -8.28
CA TYR A 187 -0.16 -0.84 -8.83
C TYR A 187 -0.90 -2.04 -8.26
N VAL A 188 -1.29 -2.95 -9.14
CA VAL A 188 -2.15 -4.08 -8.82
C VAL A 188 -1.46 -5.34 -9.30
N MET A 189 -1.12 -6.23 -8.37
CA MET A 189 -0.62 -7.55 -8.69
C MET A 189 -1.78 -8.49 -9.00
N SER A 190 -1.69 -9.23 -10.11
CA SER A 190 -2.78 -10.08 -10.58
C SER A 190 -2.32 -11.34 -11.30
N LYS A 191 -3.19 -12.36 -11.28
CA LYS A 191 -3.12 -13.56 -12.14
C LYS A 191 -4.46 -13.81 -12.81
N VAL A 192 -4.47 -14.62 -13.87
CA VAL A 192 -5.72 -15.13 -14.45
C VAL A 192 -6.09 -16.46 -13.80
N ASN A 193 -5.10 -17.35 -13.68
CA ASN A 193 -5.17 -18.63 -13.00
C ASN A 193 -4.12 -18.68 -11.89
N ASP A 194 -4.50 -19.15 -10.70
CA ASP A 194 -3.64 -19.15 -9.52
C ASP A 194 -2.47 -20.14 -9.67
N GLU A 195 -2.73 -21.25 -10.37
CA GLU A 195 -1.77 -22.33 -10.65
C GLU A 195 -0.73 -21.95 -11.73
N ASP A 196 -0.96 -20.88 -12.49
CA ASP A 196 -0.05 -20.49 -13.57
C ASP A 196 1.15 -19.71 -13.02
N ASP A 197 2.35 -19.91 -13.56
CA ASP A 197 3.52 -19.10 -13.17
C ASP A 197 3.44 -17.63 -13.67
N LYS A 198 2.43 -17.30 -14.47
CA LYS A 198 2.31 -16.02 -15.15
C LYS A 198 1.49 -15.04 -14.32
N ALA A 199 2.10 -13.92 -13.98
CA ALA A 199 1.46 -12.84 -13.25
C ALA A 199 1.70 -11.49 -13.94
N TRP A 200 0.92 -10.49 -13.56
CA TRP A 200 1.02 -9.14 -14.09
C TRP A 200 0.98 -8.12 -12.96
N VAL A 201 1.74 -7.05 -13.14
CA VAL A 201 1.54 -5.80 -12.42
C VAL A 201 0.82 -4.85 -13.36
N ILE A 202 -0.38 -4.44 -12.98
CA ILE A 202 -1.21 -3.50 -13.71
C ILE A 202 -1.18 -2.17 -12.98
N THR A 203 -0.85 -1.11 -13.71
CA THR A 203 -0.91 0.26 -13.18
C THR A 203 -2.23 0.87 -13.59
N VAL A 204 -3.07 1.18 -12.61
CA VAL A 204 -4.34 1.87 -12.79
C VAL A 204 -4.16 3.34 -12.43
N ASP A 205 -4.50 4.23 -13.36
CA ASP A 205 -4.69 5.64 -13.07
C ASP A 205 -6.06 5.82 -12.41
N MET A 206 -6.05 6.02 -11.09
CA MET A 206 -7.29 6.13 -10.30
C MET A 206 -8.08 7.40 -10.59
N LYS A 207 -7.44 8.42 -11.18
CA LYS A 207 -8.07 9.70 -11.48
C LYS A 207 -8.78 9.68 -12.83
N HIS A 208 -8.16 9.03 -13.82
CA HIS A 208 -8.71 8.93 -15.17
C HIS A 208 -9.42 7.60 -15.45
N GLU A 209 -9.37 6.64 -14.51
CA GLU A 209 -10.01 5.33 -14.59
C GLU A 209 -9.51 4.54 -15.81
N VAL A 210 -8.18 4.50 -16.01
CA VAL A 210 -7.57 3.80 -17.15
C VAL A 210 -6.40 2.92 -16.71
N VAL A 211 -6.14 1.85 -17.47
CA VAL A 211 -4.88 1.10 -17.36
C VAL A 211 -3.77 1.90 -18.04
N GLN A 212 -2.83 2.37 -17.24
CA GLN A 212 -1.69 3.16 -17.68
C GLN A 212 -0.53 2.29 -18.17
N ALA A 213 -0.34 1.11 -17.59
CA ALA A 213 0.72 0.18 -17.94
C ALA A 213 0.40 -1.25 -17.48
N VAL A 214 0.99 -2.23 -18.18
CA VAL A 214 0.92 -3.65 -17.84
C VAL A 214 2.32 -4.24 -17.96
N ALA A 215 2.80 -4.90 -16.90
CA ALA A 215 4.09 -5.58 -16.90
C ALA A 215 3.91 -7.05 -16.51
N PRO A 216 4.15 -8.02 -17.43
CA PRO A 216 4.15 -9.43 -17.08
C PRO A 216 5.41 -9.77 -16.28
N PHE A 217 5.28 -10.70 -15.35
CA PHE A 217 6.40 -11.29 -14.61
C PHE A 217 6.07 -12.75 -14.27
N SER A 218 7.11 -13.51 -13.89
CA SER A 218 6.91 -14.89 -13.44
C SER A 218 6.80 -14.90 -11.92
N ALA A 219 5.69 -15.40 -11.42
CA ALA A 219 5.43 -15.68 -10.02
C ALA A 219 4.97 -17.13 -9.94
N GLY A 220 5.78 -18.01 -9.34
CA GLY A 220 5.42 -19.43 -9.17
C GLY A 220 4.21 -19.63 -8.26
N ASP A 221 4.19 -20.73 -7.50
CA ASP A 221 3.23 -20.99 -6.40
C ASP A 221 3.41 -20.04 -5.19
N MET A 222 3.81 -18.80 -5.43
CA MET A 222 4.09 -17.82 -4.40
C MET A 222 2.78 -17.32 -3.79
N ASP A 223 2.68 -17.39 -2.46
CA ASP A 223 1.70 -16.61 -1.70
C ASP A 223 1.93 -15.12 -2.04
N PHE A 224 0.97 -14.48 -2.70
CA PHE A 224 1.05 -13.09 -3.20
C PHE A 224 0.99 -12.04 -2.08
N LEU A 225 1.68 -12.28 -0.97
CA LEU A 225 2.06 -11.23 -0.04
C LEU A 225 3.04 -10.28 -0.75
N PRO A 226 3.06 -8.97 -0.43
CA PRO A 226 3.96 -8.03 -1.07
C PRO A 226 5.41 -8.42 -0.77
N MET A 227 6.05 -9.13 -1.69
CA MET A 227 7.48 -9.47 -1.62
C MET A 227 8.37 -8.28 -1.98
N TYR A 228 7.78 -7.12 -2.25
CA TYR A 228 8.46 -5.88 -2.58
C TYR A 228 7.99 -4.75 -1.64
N CYS A 229 8.94 -4.04 -1.06
CA CYS A 229 8.67 -2.78 -0.39
C CYS A 229 8.94 -1.64 -1.39
N PRO A 230 7.95 -0.81 -1.73
CA PRO A 230 8.21 0.37 -2.55
C PRO A 230 9.24 1.24 -1.83
N CYS A 231 10.35 1.50 -2.50
CA CYS A 231 11.45 2.29 -1.98
C CYS A 231 11.76 3.43 -2.94
N SER A 232 12.13 4.58 -2.38
CA SER A 232 12.71 5.67 -3.15
C SER A 232 14.20 5.62 -2.97
N PHE A 233 14.94 5.52 -4.08
CA PHE A 233 16.38 5.61 -4.01
C PHE A 233 16.78 7.04 -3.62
N PRO A 234 17.63 7.22 -2.60
CA PRO A 234 18.11 8.53 -2.24
C PRO A 234 18.88 9.16 -3.41
N LYS A 235 18.72 10.48 -3.59
CA LYS A 235 19.38 11.26 -4.66
C LYS A 235 20.92 11.15 -4.67
N TYR A 236 21.50 10.59 -3.62
CA TYR A 236 22.94 10.39 -3.48
C TYR A 236 23.45 9.11 -4.15
N LEU A 237 22.54 8.21 -4.56
CA LEU A 237 22.86 7.12 -5.46
C LEU A 237 22.77 7.67 -6.88
N ASN A 238 23.91 8.08 -7.45
CA ASN A 238 24.02 8.38 -8.88
C ASN A 238 23.76 7.09 -9.66
N MET A 239 22.50 6.81 -9.97
CA MET A 239 22.15 5.79 -10.95
C MET A 239 21.99 6.48 -12.30
N THR A 240 22.99 6.32 -13.15
CA THR A 240 22.85 6.55 -14.58
C THR A 240 21.79 5.57 -15.12
N PRO A 241 20.74 6.04 -15.83
CA PRO A 241 19.79 5.12 -16.42
C PRO A 241 20.51 4.24 -17.46
N GLY A 242 20.65 2.94 -17.18
CA GLY A 242 21.21 1.98 -18.13
C GLY A 242 22.18 0.93 -17.57
N ASP A 243 22.68 1.08 -16.33
CA ASP A 243 23.60 0.09 -15.75
C ASP A 243 22.82 -0.98 -14.95
N PRO A 244 22.98 -2.29 -15.25
CA PRO A 244 22.33 -3.33 -14.50
C PRO A 244 22.86 -3.35 -13.06
N PRO A 245 22.00 -3.59 -12.06
CA PRO A 245 22.42 -3.63 -10.66
C PRO A 245 23.45 -4.74 -10.45
N PHE A 246 24.66 -4.36 -10.06
CA PHE A 246 25.64 -5.27 -9.47
C PHE A 246 25.10 -5.72 -8.12
N PHE A 247 24.67 -6.99 -8.02
CA PHE A 247 24.47 -7.65 -6.75
C PHE A 247 25.78 -8.36 -6.37
N PRO A 248 26.52 -7.90 -5.35
CA PRO A 248 27.57 -8.72 -4.77
C PRO A 248 26.91 -9.92 -4.10
N VAL A 249 27.28 -11.12 -4.53
CA VAL A 249 26.96 -12.36 -3.84
C VAL A 249 27.72 -12.32 -2.51
N VAL A 250 26.98 -12.40 -1.40
CA VAL A 250 27.51 -12.79 -0.09
C VAL A 250 27.09 -14.22 0.17
#